data_AF-A0A4Q7IJ49-F1
#
_entry.id   AF-A0A4Q7IJ49-F1
#
_cell.length_a   1.000
_cell.length_b   1.000
_cell.length_c   1.000
_cell.angle_alpha   90.00
_cell.angle_beta   90.00
_cell.angle_gamma   90.00
#
_symmetry.space_group_name_H-M   'P 1'
#
loop_
_entity.id
_entity.type
_entity.pdbx_description
1 polymer ?
#
loop_
_entity_poly.entity_id
_entity_poly.type
_entity_poly.pdbx_seq_one_letter_code
_entity_poly.pdbx_strand_id
1 'polypeptide(L)'
;MSKEPQVSSVKPYLKWEEGQPESPQFGILSELTGTWVNWKDGPRGLHTTCMPSPGTSAETIFGVFHFKSQEYREELKFTQVNEPVRNRAGSNEQFNAALKYETAIIDNEDNLQHFENGMYLWLGDNQMPWQADSTYQNPPTMFKHTSTEASVKEDDAEPVMGAGELGPQFVPPHSISRSGVIPHGTTIHITGNITETKQPKKPYTEIRAPHIADLWEQQYLAISPTMGIDPQKDLVEGSLEKPPWTELPREEQEGGGVNSARAYFQRIFNYNQFGAQFPYTVQPNLKLSDANKGLKFRKFAKIELDSQHDTGEQGGTINNVMIQRFCRVARMRHRMWLEEIELDELDRNGYPKVIQQLQYEQIVDFEFMFGSNGGTTLWPHIQVNTLRCLEDIPEEDRLPPIKVDEQSDKTPISTPPPRVHKMNHSRG
;
A
#
# COMPACT_ATOMS: atom_id res chain seq x y z
N MET A 1 -44.75 27.62 -7.46
CA MET A 1 -43.61 26.71 -7.61
C MET A 1 -44.09 25.31 -7.27
N SER A 2 -43.60 24.28 -7.97
CA SER A 2 -44.04 22.89 -7.79
C SER A 2 -43.82 22.45 -6.33
N LYS A 3 -44.85 21.87 -5.72
CA LYS A 3 -44.82 21.26 -4.37
C LYS A 3 -44.32 19.82 -4.39
N GLU A 4 -43.88 19.34 -5.55
CA GLU A 4 -43.46 17.94 -5.67
C GLU A 4 -42.04 17.76 -5.11
N PRO A 5 -41.81 16.74 -4.27
CA PRO A 5 -40.48 16.42 -3.75
C PRO A 5 -39.49 16.19 -4.90
N GLN A 6 -38.25 16.67 -4.76
CA GLN A 6 -37.19 16.41 -5.73
C GLN A 6 -36.97 14.90 -5.88
N VAL A 7 -37.12 14.41 -7.11
CA VAL A 7 -36.83 13.01 -7.45
C VAL A 7 -35.35 12.96 -7.84
N SER A 8 -34.54 12.21 -7.09
CA SER A 8 -33.12 11.99 -7.43
C SER A 8 -32.99 11.48 -8.87
N SER A 9 -32.08 12.08 -9.64
CA SER A 9 -31.78 11.72 -11.04
C SER A 9 -31.13 10.33 -11.17
N VAL A 10 -30.75 9.70 -10.05
CA VAL A 10 -30.20 8.34 -9.97
C VAL A 10 -31.23 7.41 -9.31
N LYS A 11 -31.77 6.41 -10.04
CA LYS A 11 -32.65 5.36 -9.47
C LYS A 11 -31.84 4.20 -8.84
N PRO A 12 -32.29 3.66 -7.69
CA PRO A 12 -32.45 4.36 -6.44
C PRO A 12 -31.36 3.88 -5.47
N TYR A 13 -30.53 4.80 -4.99
CA TYR A 13 -29.95 4.57 -3.67
C TYR A 13 -31.09 4.28 -2.68
N LEU A 14 -30.83 3.41 -1.71
CA LEU A 14 -31.81 3.08 -0.69
C LEU A 14 -32.24 4.36 0.02
N LYS A 15 -33.53 4.47 0.37
CA LYS A 15 -33.98 5.63 1.14
C LYS A 15 -33.29 5.58 2.50
N TRP A 16 -32.66 6.68 2.88
CA TRP A 16 -32.09 6.81 4.20
C TRP A 16 -33.20 6.91 5.25
N GLU A 17 -33.03 6.21 6.36
CA GLU A 17 -33.86 6.34 7.56
C GLU A 17 -33.02 6.97 8.67
N GLU A 18 -33.61 7.92 9.38
CA GLU A 18 -32.91 8.62 10.46
C GLU A 18 -32.43 7.63 11.53
N GLY A 19 -31.15 7.70 11.88
CA GLY A 19 -30.50 6.77 12.81
C GLY A 19 -29.85 5.54 12.16
N GLN A 20 -29.97 5.34 10.83
CA GLN A 20 -29.28 4.27 10.12
C GLN A 20 -28.00 4.77 9.39
N PRO A 21 -27.01 3.90 9.13
CA PRO A 21 -26.85 2.61 9.79
C PRO A 21 -26.53 2.80 11.29
N GLU A 22 -27.05 1.93 12.14
CA GLU A 22 -26.78 1.95 13.59
C GLU A 22 -25.31 1.63 13.93
N SER A 23 -24.61 0.98 13.01
CA SER A 23 -23.21 0.60 13.15
C SER A 23 -22.43 0.87 11.86
N PRO A 24 -21.12 1.13 11.97
CA PRO A 24 -20.27 1.26 10.79
C PRO A 24 -20.22 -0.04 10.00
N GLN A 25 -20.17 0.13 8.70
CA GLN A 25 -20.20 -0.94 7.73
C GLN A 25 -18.80 -1.11 7.12
N PHE A 26 -18.06 -2.14 7.54
CA PHE A 26 -16.64 -2.27 7.15
C PHE A 26 -16.40 -3.01 5.83
N GLY A 27 -17.42 -3.66 5.26
CA GLY A 27 -17.26 -4.49 4.06
C GLY A 27 -16.11 -5.49 4.22
N ILE A 28 -15.25 -5.61 3.20
CA ILE A 28 -14.08 -6.50 3.23
C ILE A 28 -13.07 -6.10 4.32
N LEU A 29 -13.01 -4.83 4.72
CA LEU A 29 -12.04 -4.37 5.72
C LEU A 29 -12.30 -4.96 7.11
N SER A 30 -13.48 -5.54 7.37
CA SER A 30 -13.72 -6.25 8.62
C SER A 30 -12.74 -7.41 8.80
N GLU A 31 -12.33 -8.05 7.71
CA GLU A 31 -11.41 -9.21 7.71
C GLU A 31 -9.99 -8.83 8.16
N LEU A 32 -9.62 -7.54 8.11
CA LEU A 32 -8.32 -7.08 8.60
C LEU A 32 -8.25 -6.91 10.12
N THR A 33 -9.39 -6.92 10.83
CA THR A 33 -9.44 -6.60 12.26
C THR A 33 -8.60 -7.58 13.09
N GLY A 34 -7.70 -7.04 13.93
CA GLY A 34 -6.80 -7.85 14.76
C GLY A 34 -5.34 -7.44 14.61
N THR A 35 -4.45 -8.27 15.14
CA THR A 35 -2.99 -8.08 15.04
C THR A 35 -2.40 -9.13 14.11
N TRP A 36 -1.63 -8.69 13.13
CA TRP A 36 -0.97 -9.50 12.11
C TRP A 36 0.53 -9.46 12.32
N VAL A 37 1.15 -10.63 12.41
CA VAL A 37 2.58 -10.73 12.72
C VAL A 37 3.26 -11.77 11.85
N ASN A 38 4.57 -11.61 11.65
CA ASN A 38 5.40 -12.75 11.29
C ASN A 38 5.48 -13.72 12.47
N TRP A 39 5.67 -15.00 12.18
CA TRP A 39 5.78 -16.06 13.18
C TRP A 39 7.11 -16.79 13.06
N LYS A 40 7.45 -17.59 14.07
CA LYS A 40 8.66 -18.41 14.10
C LYS A 40 8.65 -19.38 12.92
N ASP A 41 9.80 -19.52 12.24
CA ASP A 41 9.98 -20.35 11.05
C ASP A 41 9.08 -19.97 9.85
N GLY A 42 8.34 -18.85 9.94
CA GLY A 42 7.58 -18.24 8.86
C GLY A 42 8.42 -17.33 7.95
N PRO A 43 7.84 -16.88 6.83
CA PRO A 43 8.48 -15.90 5.96
C PRO A 43 8.67 -14.56 6.68
N ARG A 44 9.79 -13.90 6.39
CA ARG A 44 10.05 -12.51 6.77
C ARG A 44 9.63 -11.56 5.65
N GLY A 45 9.30 -10.33 6.02
CA GLY A 45 9.09 -9.25 5.05
C GLY A 45 10.39 -8.93 4.32
N LEU A 46 10.30 -8.34 3.14
CA LEU A 46 11.44 -7.83 2.38
C LEU A 46 11.17 -6.42 1.88
N HIS A 47 12.13 -5.53 2.11
CA HIS A 47 12.08 -4.15 1.64
C HIS A 47 13.29 -3.86 0.75
N THR A 48 13.05 -3.31 -0.44
CA THR A 48 14.09 -2.77 -1.33
C THR A 48 13.99 -1.26 -1.39
N THR A 49 15.15 -0.60 -1.22
CA THR A 49 15.25 0.85 -1.32
C THR A 49 16.49 1.26 -2.09
N CYS A 50 16.37 2.37 -2.81
CA CYS A 50 17.48 3.05 -3.44
C CYS A 50 17.49 4.50 -2.95
N MET A 51 18.65 4.95 -2.47
CA MET A 51 18.83 6.31 -1.97
C MET A 51 20.13 6.90 -2.54
N PRO A 52 20.24 8.24 -2.65
CA PRO A 52 21.52 8.87 -2.91
C PRO A 52 22.58 8.40 -1.90
N SER A 53 23.78 8.13 -2.37
CA SER A 53 24.88 7.75 -1.47
C SER A 53 25.19 8.89 -0.48
N PRO A 54 25.65 8.59 0.74
CA PRO A 54 26.03 9.62 1.70
C PRO A 54 27.02 10.64 1.11
N GLY A 55 26.69 11.93 1.22
CA GLY A 55 27.49 13.03 0.69
C GLY A 55 27.33 13.32 -0.81
N THR A 56 26.45 12.60 -1.50
CA THR A 56 26.11 12.87 -2.91
C THR A 56 24.77 13.57 -3.02
N SER A 57 24.58 14.32 -4.11
CA SER A 57 23.32 15.00 -4.38
C SER A 57 23.22 15.31 -5.87
N ALA A 58 21.99 15.57 -6.31
CA ALA A 58 21.75 16.07 -7.65
C ALA A 58 22.37 17.47 -7.92
N GLU A 59 22.94 18.13 -6.92
CA GLU A 59 23.53 19.46 -7.06
C GLU A 59 25.07 19.43 -7.07
N THR A 60 25.66 18.38 -6.51
CA THR A 60 27.12 18.31 -6.27
C THR A 60 27.76 17.10 -6.93
N ILE A 61 27.20 15.89 -6.72
CA ILE A 61 27.75 14.63 -7.20
C ILE A 61 26.60 13.81 -7.79
N PHE A 62 26.42 13.97 -9.10
CA PHE A 62 25.32 13.39 -9.85
C PHE A 62 25.36 11.88 -9.91
N GLY A 63 24.18 11.26 -9.86
CA GLY A 63 24.00 9.89 -10.31
C GLY A 63 24.69 8.83 -9.46
N VAL A 64 24.94 9.06 -8.16
CA VAL A 64 25.54 8.08 -7.24
C VAL A 64 24.54 7.64 -6.18
N PHE A 65 24.15 6.37 -6.26
CA PHE A 65 23.12 5.77 -5.43
C PHE A 65 23.63 4.55 -4.65
N HIS A 66 22.99 4.32 -3.51
CA HIS A 66 23.15 3.15 -2.66
C HIS A 66 21.85 2.35 -2.70
N PHE A 67 21.98 1.06 -3.04
CA PHE A 67 20.88 0.12 -2.95
C PHE A 67 20.99 -0.65 -1.63
N LYS A 68 19.87 -0.76 -0.93
CA LYS A 68 19.73 -1.58 0.27
C LYS A 68 18.52 -2.48 0.09
N SER A 69 18.68 -3.75 0.41
CA SER A 69 17.58 -4.70 0.50
C SER A 69 17.69 -5.43 1.83
N GLN A 70 16.59 -5.56 2.55
CA GLN A 70 16.66 -6.05 3.91
C GLN A 70 15.40 -6.83 4.27
N GLU A 71 15.62 -8.00 4.87
CA GLU A 71 14.55 -8.71 5.56
C GLU A 71 14.20 -8.03 6.87
N TYR A 72 12.92 -8.07 7.22
CA TYR A 72 12.40 -7.43 8.42
C TYR A 72 11.28 -8.26 9.05
N ARG A 73 10.99 -7.95 10.31
CA ARG A 73 9.79 -8.40 11.02
C ARG A 73 8.83 -7.23 11.17
N GLU A 74 7.55 -7.51 11.03
CA GLU A 74 6.48 -6.54 11.19
C GLU A 74 5.41 -7.03 12.15
N GLU A 75 4.84 -6.06 12.86
CA GLU A 75 3.60 -6.19 13.60
C GLU A 75 2.65 -5.11 13.08
N LEU A 76 1.52 -5.55 12.53
CA LEU A 76 0.51 -4.69 11.92
C LEU A 76 -0.82 -4.90 12.64
N LYS A 77 -1.34 -3.86 13.28
CA LYS A 77 -2.56 -3.92 14.06
C LYS A 77 -3.66 -3.09 13.42
N PHE A 78 -4.84 -3.66 13.29
CA PHE A 78 -6.02 -2.96 12.80
C PHE A 78 -7.11 -2.90 13.88
N THR A 79 -7.66 -1.70 14.09
CA THR A 79 -8.70 -1.45 15.10
C THR A 79 -9.89 -0.74 14.46
N GLN A 80 -11.08 -1.34 14.58
CA GLN A 80 -12.32 -0.76 14.09
C GLN A 80 -12.70 0.50 14.89
N VAL A 81 -13.15 1.54 14.19
CA VAL A 81 -13.84 2.68 14.79
C VAL A 81 -15.33 2.40 14.71
N ASN A 82 -15.95 2.10 15.86
CA ASN A 82 -17.32 1.60 15.95
C ASN A 82 -18.42 2.67 15.76
N GLU A 83 -18.09 3.76 15.07
CA GLU A 83 -19.02 4.85 14.78
C GLU A 83 -19.10 5.06 13.26
N PRO A 84 -20.31 5.09 12.66
CA PRO A 84 -20.47 5.37 11.25
C PRO A 84 -20.16 6.85 10.97
N VAL A 85 -19.29 7.12 10.01
CA VAL A 85 -18.90 8.48 9.63
C VAL A 85 -19.79 8.96 8.49
N ARG A 86 -20.70 9.89 8.79
CA ARG A 86 -21.68 10.42 7.84
C ARG A 86 -21.12 11.57 6.98
N ASN A 87 -21.19 11.41 5.67
CA ASN A 87 -20.90 12.42 4.65
C ASN A 87 -22.21 12.90 4.00
N ARG A 88 -22.49 14.20 4.08
CA ARG A 88 -23.71 14.82 3.52
C ARG A 88 -23.46 15.35 2.11
N ALA A 89 -24.27 14.93 1.14
CA ALA A 89 -24.17 15.33 -0.27
C ALA A 89 -25.52 15.85 -0.80
N GLY A 90 -26.18 16.73 -0.03
CA GLY A 90 -27.49 17.28 -0.38
C GLY A 90 -28.57 16.21 -0.33
N SER A 91 -29.10 15.80 -1.49
CA SER A 91 -30.15 14.77 -1.57
C SER A 91 -29.63 13.33 -1.38
N ASN A 92 -28.33 13.16 -1.10
CA ASN A 92 -27.69 11.88 -0.87
C ASN A 92 -26.86 11.91 0.42
N GLU A 93 -26.72 10.75 1.05
CA GLU A 93 -25.96 10.52 2.27
C GLU A 93 -25.02 9.35 2.03
N GLN A 94 -23.78 9.46 2.50
CA GLN A 94 -22.80 8.38 2.50
C GLN A 94 -22.37 8.07 3.93
N PHE A 95 -22.25 6.80 4.28
CA PHE A 95 -21.74 6.36 5.58
C PHE A 95 -20.48 5.54 5.39
N ASN A 96 -19.37 6.05 5.92
CA ASN A 96 -18.07 5.42 5.83
C ASN A 96 -17.74 4.69 7.14
N ALA A 97 -16.98 3.61 7.02
CA ALA A 97 -16.37 2.97 8.17
C ALA A 97 -14.87 3.21 8.20
N ALA A 98 -14.30 3.42 9.39
CA ALA A 98 -12.90 3.73 9.57
C ALA A 98 -12.18 2.61 10.34
N LEU A 99 -11.14 2.03 9.72
CA LEU A 99 -10.27 1.05 10.33
C LEU A 99 -8.92 1.72 10.60
N LYS A 100 -8.59 1.96 11.87
CA LYS A 100 -7.26 2.43 12.27
C LYS A 100 -6.24 1.34 11.99
N TYR A 101 -5.05 1.72 11.56
CA TYR A 101 -3.92 0.81 11.48
C TYR A 101 -2.69 1.38 12.18
N GLU A 102 -1.87 0.49 12.73
CA GLU A 102 -0.57 0.78 13.34
C GLU A 102 0.41 -0.29 12.85
N THR A 103 1.55 0.09 12.29
CA THR A 103 2.62 -0.83 11.91
C THR A 103 3.91 -0.50 12.66
N ALA A 104 4.62 -1.53 13.08
CA ALA A 104 5.97 -1.44 13.60
C ALA A 104 6.87 -2.45 12.87
N ILE A 105 8.03 -1.99 12.41
CA ILE A 105 8.99 -2.79 11.64
C ILE A 105 10.35 -2.75 12.33
N ILE A 106 10.92 -3.92 12.55
CA ILE A 106 12.30 -4.10 13.05
C ILE A 106 13.14 -4.88 12.06
N ASP A 107 14.45 -4.62 12.07
CA ASP A 107 15.41 -5.37 11.27
C ASP A 107 15.84 -6.70 11.91
N ASN A 108 16.79 -7.39 11.26
CA ASN A 108 17.39 -8.63 11.73
C ASN A 108 18.20 -8.49 13.03
N GLU A 109 18.49 -7.27 13.46
CA GLU A 109 19.20 -6.93 14.70
C GLU A 109 18.24 -6.40 15.77
N ASP A 110 16.92 -6.55 15.56
CA ASP A 110 15.83 -6.06 16.41
C ASP A 110 15.81 -4.52 16.59
N ASN A 111 16.47 -3.77 15.70
CA ASN A 111 16.41 -2.31 15.71
C ASN A 111 15.13 -1.83 15.00
N LEU A 112 14.37 -0.92 15.64
CA LEU A 112 13.22 -0.25 15.03
C LEU A 112 13.64 0.53 13.78
N GLN A 113 13.11 0.12 12.63
CA GLN A 113 13.38 0.77 11.34
C GLN A 113 12.26 1.75 10.97
N HIS A 114 11.02 1.37 11.26
CA HIS A 114 9.86 2.15 10.85
C HIS A 114 8.71 1.93 11.83
N PHE A 115 7.95 3.00 12.07
CA PHE A 115 6.68 2.97 12.76
C PHE A 115 5.75 3.93 12.05
N GLU A 116 4.50 3.53 11.83
CA GLU A 116 3.50 4.42 11.25
C GLU A 116 2.10 4.04 11.71
N ASN A 117 1.18 5.01 11.65
CA ASN A 117 -0.23 4.76 11.87
C ASN A 117 -1.08 5.61 10.93
N GLY A 118 -2.35 5.22 10.80
CA GLY A 118 -3.29 5.93 9.94
C GLY A 118 -4.66 5.26 9.93
N MET A 119 -5.42 5.50 8.87
CA MET A 119 -6.77 4.95 8.72
C MET A 119 -7.03 4.45 7.30
N TYR A 120 -7.71 3.32 7.21
CA TYR A 120 -8.37 2.82 6.02
C TYR A 120 -9.84 3.23 6.12
N LEU A 121 -10.39 3.85 5.07
CA LEU A 121 -11.82 4.18 5.03
C LEU A 121 -12.51 3.27 4.02
N TRP A 122 -13.58 2.63 4.45
CA TRP A 122 -14.52 1.94 3.59
C TRP A 122 -15.58 2.94 3.13
N LEU A 123 -15.61 3.22 1.82
CA LEU A 123 -16.62 4.10 1.21
C LEU A 123 -17.78 3.31 0.55
N GLY A 124 -17.67 1.98 0.52
CA GLY A 124 -18.58 1.06 -0.15
C GLY A 124 -18.41 0.97 -1.66
N ASP A 125 -18.86 -0.14 -2.23
CA ASP A 125 -18.79 -0.38 -3.66
C ASP A 125 -19.75 0.53 -4.44
N ASN A 126 -19.25 1.69 -4.85
CA ASN A 126 -19.98 2.76 -5.53
C ASN A 126 -20.04 2.59 -7.07
N GLN A 127 -19.92 1.36 -7.60
CA GLN A 127 -20.15 1.13 -9.04
C GLN A 127 -21.52 1.66 -9.49
N MET A 128 -21.52 2.39 -10.61
CA MET A 128 -22.71 2.98 -11.23
C MET A 128 -22.92 2.41 -12.64
N PRO A 129 -24.12 1.91 -12.99
CA PRO A 129 -25.30 1.79 -12.14
C PRO A 129 -25.10 0.75 -11.02
N TRP A 130 -25.79 0.97 -9.89
CA TRP A 130 -25.78 0.08 -8.74
C TRP A 130 -26.05 -1.39 -9.13
N GLN A 131 -25.22 -2.31 -8.63
CA GLN A 131 -25.31 -3.75 -8.93
C GLN A 131 -25.65 -4.50 -7.64
N ALA A 132 -26.94 -4.76 -7.46
CA ALA A 132 -27.51 -5.45 -6.28
C ALA A 132 -26.81 -6.77 -5.91
N ASP A 133 -26.22 -7.44 -6.89
CA ASP A 133 -25.57 -8.73 -6.80
C ASP A 133 -24.05 -8.64 -6.57
N SER A 134 -23.48 -7.43 -6.48
CA SER A 134 -22.10 -7.27 -6.03
C SER A 134 -21.98 -7.79 -4.59
N THR A 135 -21.09 -8.77 -4.40
CA THR A 135 -20.78 -9.33 -3.08
C THR A 135 -20.20 -8.31 -2.10
N TYR A 136 -19.84 -7.12 -2.58
CA TYR A 136 -19.22 -6.04 -1.82
C TYR A 136 -20.13 -4.82 -1.65
N GLN A 137 -21.31 -4.80 -2.30
CA GLN A 137 -22.36 -3.80 -2.06
C GLN A 137 -23.21 -4.11 -0.82
N ASN A 138 -22.92 -5.22 -0.14
CA ASN A 138 -23.55 -5.59 1.11
C ASN A 138 -22.54 -5.45 2.27
N PRO A 139 -22.75 -4.53 3.22
CA PRO A 139 -23.92 -3.64 3.34
C PRO A 139 -23.78 -2.31 2.54
N PRO A 140 -24.92 -1.65 2.22
CA PRO A 140 -24.96 -0.45 1.38
C PRO A 140 -24.53 0.82 2.12
N THR A 141 -23.60 1.59 1.54
CA THR A 141 -23.04 2.81 2.15
C THR A 141 -23.63 4.12 1.64
N MET A 142 -24.34 4.08 0.50
CA MET A 142 -24.94 5.26 -0.15
C MET A 142 -26.47 5.22 -0.07
N PHE A 143 -27.06 6.33 0.33
CA PHE A 143 -28.51 6.47 0.52
C PHE A 143 -29.02 7.76 -0.10
N LYS A 144 -30.29 7.77 -0.53
CA LYS A 144 -30.99 9.00 -0.90
C LYS A 144 -31.71 9.59 0.31
N HIS A 145 -31.67 10.90 0.44
CA HIS A 145 -32.32 11.66 1.49
C HIS A 145 -33.01 12.88 0.88
N THR A 146 -34.31 12.78 0.63
CA THR A 146 -35.08 13.85 -0.01
C THR A 146 -35.21 15.05 0.94
N SER A 147 -34.98 16.25 0.42
CA SER A 147 -35.23 17.50 1.14
C SER A 147 -36.70 17.62 1.57
N THR A 148 -36.93 18.23 2.74
CA THR A 148 -38.28 18.58 3.20
C THR A 148 -38.54 20.08 2.99
N GLU A 149 -39.81 20.50 2.98
CA GLU A 149 -40.16 21.93 2.93
C GLU A 149 -39.54 22.70 4.11
N ALA A 150 -39.44 22.06 5.28
CA ALA A 150 -38.79 22.61 6.46
C ALA A 150 -37.28 22.81 6.26
N SER A 151 -36.57 21.81 5.72
CA SER A 151 -35.12 21.92 5.51
C SER A 151 -34.75 22.98 4.47
N VAL A 152 -35.52 23.10 3.40
CA VAL A 152 -35.30 24.15 2.37
C VAL A 152 -35.51 25.54 2.95
N LYS A 153 -36.52 25.70 3.83
CA LYS A 153 -36.84 26.97 4.47
C LYS A 153 -35.83 27.36 5.54
N GLU A 154 -35.26 26.40 6.28
CA GLU A 154 -34.22 26.64 7.28
C GLU A 154 -32.97 27.26 6.66
N ASP A 155 -32.59 26.79 5.46
CA ASP A 155 -31.40 27.25 4.74
C ASP A 155 -31.67 28.45 3.80
N ASP A 156 -32.86 29.07 3.87
CA ASP A 156 -33.30 30.21 3.05
C ASP A 156 -33.08 29.99 1.53
N ALA A 157 -33.21 28.74 1.08
CA ALA A 157 -32.90 28.34 -0.29
C ALA A 157 -34.14 28.42 -1.20
N GLU A 158 -33.99 29.00 -2.40
CA GLU A 158 -34.99 28.93 -3.47
C GLU A 158 -34.66 27.77 -4.44
N PRO A 159 -35.49 26.73 -4.57
CA PRO A 159 -35.21 25.62 -5.47
C PRO A 159 -35.33 26.05 -6.94
N VAL A 160 -34.24 25.96 -7.70
CA VAL A 160 -34.17 26.24 -9.15
C VAL A 160 -33.80 24.95 -9.90
N MET A 161 -34.56 24.60 -10.96
CA MET A 161 -34.29 23.43 -11.82
C MET A 161 -33.35 23.81 -12.98
N GLY A 162 -32.45 22.92 -13.39
CA GLY A 162 -31.49 23.22 -14.46
C GLY A 162 -30.53 22.08 -14.81
N ALA A 163 -29.76 22.26 -15.89
CA ALA A 163 -28.89 21.23 -16.49
C ALA A 163 -27.76 20.66 -15.59
N GLY A 164 -27.58 21.17 -14.37
CA GLY A 164 -26.64 20.65 -13.38
C GLY A 164 -27.06 19.33 -12.71
N GLU A 165 -28.29 18.86 -12.97
CA GLU A 165 -28.90 17.63 -12.41
C GLU A 165 -28.10 16.32 -12.63
N LEU A 166 -27.12 16.32 -13.53
CA LEU A 166 -26.36 15.12 -13.89
C LEU A 166 -25.03 14.97 -13.16
N GLY A 167 -24.45 16.05 -12.60
CA GLY A 167 -23.16 16.04 -11.89
C GLY A 167 -22.01 15.26 -12.58
N PRO A 168 -20.82 15.17 -11.97
CA PRO A 168 -19.87 14.12 -12.34
C PRO A 168 -20.38 12.76 -11.84
N GLN A 169 -20.58 11.78 -12.74
CA GLN A 169 -21.25 10.50 -12.46
C GLN A 169 -20.34 9.37 -11.95
N PHE A 170 -19.20 9.69 -11.34
CA PHE A 170 -18.25 8.68 -10.88
C PHE A 170 -17.70 9.00 -9.49
N VAL A 171 -17.96 8.09 -8.55
CA VAL A 171 -17.39 8.10 -7.19
C VAL A 171 -16.59 6.81 -7.06
N PRO A 172 -15.26 6.86 -6.85
CA PRO A 172 -14.47 5.66 -6.67
C PRO A 172 -14.95 4.89 -5.43
N PRO A 173 -14.96 3.55 -5.46
CA PRO A 173 -15.56 2.73 -4.40
C PRO A 173 -14.73 2.69 -3.09
N HIS A 174 -13.49 3.18 -3.09
CA HIS A 174 -12.63 3.13 -1.90
C HIS A 174 -11.76 4.38 -1.81
N SER A 175 -11.60 4.88 -0.59
CA SER A 175 -10.68 5.97 -0.27
C SER A 175 -9.89 5.54 0.95
N ILE A 176 -8.62 5.22 0.76
CA ILE A 176 -7.69 4.98 1.85
C ILE A 176 -6.76 6.18 1.89
N SER A 177 -6.93 7.03 2.90
CA SER A 177 -6.00 8.12 3.16
C SER A 177 -4.89 7.62 4.07
N ARG A 178 -3.76 7.21 3.48
CA ARG A 178 -2.54 6.94 4.27
C ARG A 178 -1.79 8.25 4.46
N SER A 179 -1.58 8.66 5.70
CA SER A 179 -0.54 9.67 5.93
C SER A 179 0.79 8.98 5.65
N GLY A 180 1.43 9.35 4.54
CA GLY A 180 2.52 8.59 3.94
C GLY A 180 3.78 8.55 4.81
N VAL A 181 4.39 7.36 4.80
CA VAL A 181 5.82 7.03 4.94
C VAL A 181 6.59 7.98 5.87
N ILE A 182 6.75 7.58 7.13
CA ILE A 182 7.51 8.26 8.21
C ILE A 182 9.05 8.18 8.01
N PRO A 183 9.56 8.49 6.80
CA PRO A 183 10.76 9.33 6.76
C PRO A 183 10.63 10.54 5.81
N HIS A 184 9.57 10.62 5.01
CA HIS A 184 9.48 11.61 3.93
C HIS A 184 8.53 12.77 4.24
N GLY A 185 7.58 12.63 5.17
CA GLY A 185 6.61 13.70 5.48
C GLY A 185 5.72 14.04 4.28
N THR A 186 5.39 13.02 3.48
CA THR A 186 4.51 13.09 2.30
C THR A 186 3.13 12.56 2.70
N THR A 187 2.05 13.22 2.30
CA THR A 187 0.69 12.67 2.48
C THR A 187 0.29 11.92 1.21
N ILE A 188 -0.24 10.70 1.34
CA ILE A 188 -0.56 9.85 0.19
C ILE A 188 -1.99 9.33 0.28
N HIS A 189 -2.84 9.85 -0.58
CA HIS A 189 -4.17 9.30 -0.76
C HIS A 189 -4.13 8.19 -1.82
N ILE A 190 -4.59 6.99 -1.48
CA ILE A 190 -4.78 5.88 -2.43
C ILE A 190 -6.25 5.48 -2.46
N THR A 191 -6.79 5.27 -3.65
CA THR A 191 -8.16 4.77 -3.88
C THR A 191 -8.05 3.44 -4.63
N GLY A 192 -9.09 2.62 -4.67
CA GLY A 192 -8.97 1.32 -5.33
C GLY A 192 -10.22 0.45 -5.29
N ASN A 193 -10.10 -0.86 -5.53
CA ASN A 193 -11.20 -1.82 -5.47
C ASN A 193 -10.71 -3.26 -5.18
N ILE A 194 -11.65 -4.14 -4.86
CA ILE A 194 -11.45 -5.58 -4.82
C ILE A 194 -11.49 -6.09 -6.26
N THR A 195 -10.38 -6.65 -6.74
CA THR A 195 -10.23 -7.01 -8.17
C THR A 195 -10.37 -8.50 -8.42
N GLU A 196 -10.21 -9.34 -7.41
CA GLU A 196 -10.40 -10.77 -7.51
C GLU A 196 -10.86 -11.35 -6.16
N THR A 197 -11.86 -12.23 -6.19
CA THR A 197 -12.21 -13.07 -5.05
C THR A 197 -12.49 -14.48 -5.51
N LYS A 198 -11.97 -15.44 -4.76
CA LYS A 198 -12.31 -16.85 -4.93
C LYS A 198 -12.78 -17.44 -3.62
N GLN A 199 -13.94 -18.08 -3.72
CA GLN A 199 -14.55 -18.85 -2.65
C GLN A 199 -14.84 -20.26 -3.16
N PRO A 200 -14.81 -21.27 -2.28
CA PRO A 200 -15.02 -22.64 -2.69
C PRO A 200 -16.50 -22.82 -3.05
N LYS A 201 -16.78 -23.37 -4.23
CA LYS A 201 -18.12 -23.86 -4.58
C LYS A 201 -18.32 -25.21 -3.91
N LYS A 202 -19.44 -25.44 -3.21
CA LYS A 202 -19.74 -26.75 -2.63
C LYS A 202 -19.83 -27.82 -3.76
N PRO A 203 -19.25 -29.03 -3.59
CA PRO A 203 -18.43 -29.50 -2.47
C PRO A 203 -17.06 -28.82 -2.44
N TYR A 204 -16.56 -28.48 -1.24
CA TYR A 204 -15.32 -27.71 -1.05
C TYR A 204 -14.14 -28.34 -1.80
N THR A 205 -13.84 -27.82 -2.98
CA THR A 205 -12.59 -28.10 -3.69
C THR A 205 -11.57 -27.04 -3.31
N GLU A 206 -10.34 -27.48 -3.04
CA GLU A 206 -9.19 -26.59 -2.89
C GLU A 206 -9.16 -25.58 -4.06
N ILE A 207 -9.01 -24.30 -3.74
CA ILE A 207 -8.84 -23.27 -4.76
C ILE A 207 -7.36 -23.09 -5.03
N ARG A 208 -7.02 -22.76 -6.28
CA ARG A 208 -5.65 -22.41 -6.64
C ARG A 208 -5.23 -21.17 -5.84
N ALA A 209 -3.99 -21.17 -5.34
CA ALA A 209 -3.35 -19.99 -4.75
C ALA A 209 -3.52 -18.74 -5.62
N PRO A 210 -3.61 -17.54 -5.01
CA PRO A 210 -3.71 -16.30 -5.77
C PRO A 210 -2.49 -16.11 -6.65
N HIS A 211 -2.71 -15.52 -7.83
CA HIS A 211 -1.62 -15.06 -8.67
C HIS A 211 -1.06 -13.77 -8.09
N ILE A 212 0.25 -13.75 -7.82
CA ILE A 212 0.94 -12.57 -7.28
C ILE A 212 1.48 -11.68 -8.41
N ALA A 213 2.30 -12.25 -9.28
CA ALA A 213 2.90 -11.58 -10.43
C ALA A 213 3.54 -12.61 -11.36
N ASP A 214 3.65 -12.26 -12.63
CA ASP A 214 4.48 -13.03 -13.54
C ASP A 214 5.96 -12.69 -13.35
N LEU A 215 6.83 -13.62 -13.73
CA LEU A 215 8.26 -13.43 -13.61
C LEU A 215 8.72 -12.30 -14.55
N TRP A 216 9.49 -11.35 -14.01
CA TRP A 216 10.03 -10.19 -14.73
C TRP A 216 8.99 -9.20 -15.24
N GLU A 217 7.79 -9.20 -14.64
CA GLU A 217 6.77 -8.21 -14.94
C GLU A 217 7.19 -6.82 -14.45
N GLN A 218 7.46 -5.92 -15.40
CA GLN A 218 8.16 -4.64 -15.18
C GLN A 218 7.60 -3.80 -14.03
N GLN A 219 6.29 -3.76 -13.87
CA GLN A 219 5.65 -2.90 -12.87
C GLN A 219 5.92 -3.32 -11.42
N TYR A 220 6.46 -4.54 -11.20
CA TYR A 220 6.79 -5.10 -9.90
C TYR A 220 8.29 -5.28 -9.64
N LEU A 221 9.13 -4.74 -10.53
CA LEU A 221 10.57 -4.84 -10.40
C LEU A 221 11.13 -3.64 -9.63
N ALA A 222 12.16 -3.87 -8.82
CA ALA A 222 12.95 -2.83 -8.16
C ALA A 222 13.87 -2.05 -9.13
N ILE A 223 13.72 -2.31 -10.43
CA ILE A 223 14.44 -1.71 -11.56
C ILE A 223 13.42 -1.16 -12.57
N SER A 224 13.74 -0.05 -13.24
CA SER A 224 12.86 0.65 -14.19
C SER A 224 13.61 0.98 -15.47
N PRO A 225 12.98 0.92 -16.66
CA PRO A 225 13.60 1.33 -17.92
C PRO A 225 14.18 2.74 -17.90
N THR A 226 13.58 3.64 -17.10
CA THR A 226 14.08 5.02 -16.90
C THR A 226 15.47 5.10 -16.27
N MET A 227 15.91 4.02 -15.63
CA MET A 227 17.26 3.90 -15.08
C MET A 227 18.28 3.44 -16.15
N GLY A 228 17.84 3.10 -17.37
CA GLY A 228 18.69 2.63 -18.46
C GLY A 228 18.88 1.10 -18.51
N ILE A 229 17.93 0.33 -17.97
CA ILE A 229 17.81 -1.12 -18.19
C ILE A 229 16.82 -1.38 -19.31
N ASP A 230 17.08 -2.42 -20.10
CA ASP A 230 16.09 -3.00 -21.00
C ASP A 230 15.72 -4.38 -20.45
N PRO A 231 14.60 -4.53 -19.71
CA PRO A 231 14.22 -5.79 -19.10
C PRO A 231 14.16 -6.98 -20.07
N GLN A 232 13.80 -6.74 -21.33
CA GLN A 232 13.73 -7.82 -22.33
C GLN A 232 15.13 -8.31 -22.74
N LYS A 233 16.13 -7.43 -22.72
CA LYS A 233 17.52 -7.75 -23.04
C LYS A 233 18.32 -8.18 -21.82
N ASP A 234 18.05 -7.55 -20.68
CA ASP A 234 18.90 -7.60 -19.49
C ASP A 234 18.43 -8.62 -18.45
N LEU A 235 17.20 -9.15 -18.56
CA LEU A 235 16.71 -10.28 -17.76
C LEU A 235 16.61 -11.55 -18.64
N VAL A 236 16.72 -12.72 -18.01
CA VAL A 236 16.53 -14.00 -18.71
C VAL A 236 15.04 -14.35 -18.67
N GLU A 237 14.37 -14.28 -19.81
CA GLU A 237 12.93 -14.54 -19.92
C GLU A 237 12.56 -15.91 -19.31
N GLY A 238 11.56 -15.92 -18.43
CA GLY A 238 11.05 -17.14 -17.81
C GLY A 238 12.02 -17.87 -16.88
N SER A 239 13.18 -17.30 -16.56
CA SER A 239 14.22 -17.94 -15.76
C SER A 239 14.63 -17.12 -14.55
N LEU A 240 14.83 -17.81 -13.43
CA LEU A 240 15.44 -17.26 -12.20
C LEU A 240 16.98 -17.35 -12.25
N GLU A 241 17.57 -17.56 -13.43
CA GLU A 241 19.02 -17.50 -13.59
C GLU A 241 19.49 -16.05 -13.65
N LYS A 242 20.60 -15.80 -12.95
CA LYS A 242 21.21 -14.47 -12.93
C LYS A 242 21.85 -14.20 -14.31
N PRO A 243 21.56 -13.05 -14.96
CA PRO A 243 22.13 -12.74 -16.27
C PRO A 243 23.67 -12.65 -16.25
N PRO A 244 24.40 -13.20 -17.24
CA PRO A 244 25.87 -13.22 -17.23
C PRO A 244 26.54 -11.84 -17.16
N TRP A 245 25.90 -10.81 -17.73
CA TRP A 245 26.43 -9.44 -17.71
C TRP A 245 26.56 -8.86 -16.29
N THR A 246 25.84 -9.43 -15.32
CA THR A 246 25.91 -8.99 -13.92
C THR A 246 27.24 -9.34 -13.26
N GLU A 247 28.03 -10.24 -13.86
CA GLU A 247 29.34 -10.67 -13.35
C GLU A 247 30.51 -9.90 -13.97
N LEU A 248 30.25 -9.15 -15.04
CA LEU A 248 31.28 -8.38 -15.72
C LEU A 248 31.74 -7.18 -14.87
N PRO A 249 33.05 -6.86 -14.86
CA PRO A 249 33.53 -5.61 -14.30
C PRO A 249 32.83 -4.37 -14.88
N ARG A 250 32.87 -3.24 -14.16
CA ARG A 250 32.23 -1.99 -14.60
C ARG A 250 32.75 -1.53 -15.96
N GLU A 251 34.05 -1.70 -16.17
CA GLU A 251 34.80 -1.26 -17.32
C GLU A 251 34.47 -2.07 -18.59
N GLU A 252 33.95 -3.29 -18.43
CA GLU A 252 33.65 -4.22 -19.52
C GLU A 252 32.16 -4.22 -19.93
N GLN A 253 31.34 -3.42 -19.26
CA GLN A 253 29.92 -3.30 -19.56
C GLN A 253 29.63 -2.37 -20.73
N GLU A 254 28.55 -2.66 -21.48
CA GLU A 254 27.99 -1.74 -22.47
C GLU A 254 27.76 -0.36 -21.84
N GLY A 255 28.33 0.68 -22.47
CA GLY A 255 28.49 2.00 -21.86
C GLY A 255 27.22 2.85 -21.83
N GLY A 256 27.16 3.75 -20.84
CA GLY A 256 26.31 4.95 -20.82
C GLY A 256 26.75 6.00 -19.79
N GLY A 257 27.96 5.84 -19.22
CA GLY A 257 28.59 6.79 -18.31
C GLY A 257 27.76 7.10 -17.05
N VAL A 258 27.80 8.34 -16.61
CA VAL A 258 27.02 8.84 -15.44
C VAL A 258 25.50 8.84 -15.68
N ASN A 259 25.07 8.60 -16.93
CA ASN A 259 23.66 8.61 -17.36
C ASN A 259 23.11 7.19 -17.60
N SER A 260 23.86 6.14 -17.27
CA SER A 260 23.39 4.76 -17.28
C SER A 260 23.56 4.14 -15.91
N ALA A 261 22.48 3.56 -15.36
CA ALA A 261 22.51 2.96 -14.04
C ALA A 261 22.98 1.49 -14.05
N ARG A 262 23.58 0.99 -15.15
CA ARG A 262 23.98 -0.42 -15.28
C ARG A 262 24.87 -0.91 -14.13
N ALA A 263 25.83 -0.08 -13.72
CA ALA A 263 26.68 -0.34 -12.56
C ALA A 263 25.91 -0.39 -11.20
N TYR A 264 24.80 0.36 -11.08
CA TYR A 264 23.93 0.29 -9.90
C TYR A 264 23.07 -0.97 -9.92
N PHE A 265 22.56 -1.38 -11.08
CA PHE A 265 21.79 -2.63 -11.20
C PHE A 265 22.60 -3.84 -10.82
N GLN A 266 23.86 -3.93 -11.25
CA GLN A 266 24.72 -5.04 -10.83
C GLN A 266 24.74 -5.22 -9.31
N ARG A 267 24.66 -4.12 -8.54
CA ARG A 267 24.56 -4.21 -7.08
C ARG A 267 23.23 -4.78 -6.61
N ILE A 268 22.13 -4.55 -7.34
CA ILE A 268 20.82 -5.16 -7.07
C ILE A 268 20.89 -6.67 -7.34
N PHE A 269 21.42 -7.09 -8.49
CA PHE A 269 21.55 -8.51 -8.86
C PHE A 269 22.54 -9.29 -7.99
N ASN A 270 23.65 -8.66 -7.61
CA ASN A 270 24.68 -9.28 -6.77
C ASN A 270 24.53 -8.95 -5.28
N TYR A 271 23.40 -8.34 -4.88
CA TYR A 271 23.14 -8.07 -3.47
C TYR A 271 23.02 -9.40 -2.72
N ASN A 272 23.71 -9.53 -1.60
CA ASN A 272 23.68 -10.73 -0.76
C ASN A 272 23.95 -10.36 0.71
N GLN A 273 23.19 -9.39 1.23
CA GLN A 273 23.31 -8.90 2.60
C GLN A 273 21.93 -8.86 3.27
N PHE A 274 21.90 -8.87 4.60
CA PHE A 274 20.68 -8.72 5.41
C PHE A 274 19.53 -9.68 5.03
N GLY A 275 19.86 -10.90 4.60
CA GLY A 275 18.87 -11.93 4.19
C GLY A 275 18.27 -11.72 2.80
N ALA A 276 18.68 -10.68 2.08
CA ALA A 276 18.19 -10.37 0.74
C ALA A 276 19.18 -10.81 -0.33
N GLN A 277 18.69 -11.54 -1.33
CA GLN A 277 19.46 -11.95 -2.50
C GLN A 277 18.58 -12.04 -3.75
N PHE A 278 19.21 -12.12 -4.92
CA PHE A 278 18.53 -12.45 -6.17
C PHE A 278 17.79 -13.80 -6.05
N PRO A 279 16.58 -13.94 -6.61
CA PRO A 279 15.84 -12.99 -7.46
C PRO A 279 15.07 -11.91 -6.71
N TYR A 280 14.90 -12.04 -5.39
CA TYR A 280 14.02 -11.19 -4.58
C TYR A 280 14.50 -9.74 -4.48
N THR A 281 15.78 -9.46 -4.67
CA THR A 281 16.30 -8.09 -4.73
C THR A 281 15.84 -7.35 -5.98
N VAL A 282 15.53 -8.08 -7.06
CA VAL A 282 15.01 -7.54 -8.33
C VAL A 282 13.49 -7.57 -8.32
N GLN A 283 12.88 -8.67 -7.89
CA GLN A 283 11.42 -8.85 -7.83
C GLN A 283 10.99 -9.38 -6.45
N PRO A 284 10.80 -8.50 -5.45
CA PRO A 284 10.51 -8.89 -4.07
C PRO A 284 9.26 -9.76 -3.91
N ASN A 285 8.22 -9.52 -4.72
CA ASN A 285 6.94 -10.21 -4.59
C ASN A 285 6.98 -11.71 -4.92
N LEU A 286 8.07 -12.22 -5.51
CA LEU A 286 8.30 -13.66 -5.63
C LEU A 286 8.32 -14.35 -4.25
N LYS A 287 8.70 -13.64 -3.17
CA LYS A 287 8.59 -14.17 -1.80
C LYS A 287 7.17 -14.49 -1.38
N LEU A 288 6.18 -13.71 -1.85
CA LEU A 288 4.77 -13.98 -1.57
C LEU A 288 4.33 -15.28 -2.25
N SER A 289 4.73 -15.46 -3.52
CA SER A 289 4.50 -16.71 -4.26
C SER A 289 5.16 -17.92 -3.59
N ASP A 290 6.36 -17.75 -3.05
CA ASP A 290 7.06 -18.82 -2.34
C ASP A 290 6.38 -19.19 -1.03
N ALA A 291 5.88 -18.21 -0.28
CA ALA A 291 5.11 -18.45 0.94
C ALA A 291 3.83 -19.24 0.67
N ASN A 292 3.30 -19.19 -0.55
CA ASN A 292 2.08 -19.89 -0.97
C ASN A 292 2.31 -21.35 -1.38
N LYS A 293 3.57 -21.79 -1.53
CA LYS A 293 3.89 -23.15 -1.97
C LYS A 293 3.43 -24.19 -0.95
N GLY A 294 2.60 -25.12 -1.41
CA GLY A 294 2.11 -26.24 -0.58
C GLY A 294 1.00 -25.87 0.40
N LEU A 295 0.53 -24.61 0.41
CA LEU A 295 -0.63 -24.21 1.21
C LEU A 295 -1.94 -24.61 0.52
N LYS A 296 -2.91 -25.01 1.34
CA LYS A 296 -4.28 -25.33 0.90
C LYS A 296 -5.17 -24.11 1.08
N PHE A 297 -5.44 -23.40 0.00
CA PHE A 297 -6.28 -22.21 0.05
C PHE A 297 -7.76 -22.61 0.09
N ARG A 298 -8.49 -22.03 1.05
CA ARG A 298 -9.95 -22.10 1.10
C ARG A 298 -10.60 -20.91 0.41
N LYS A 299 -10.08 -19.71 0.67
CA LYS A 299 -10.61 -18.44 0.17
C LYS A 299 -9.47 -17.44 -0.01
N PHE A 300 -9.61 -16.55 -0.97
CA PHE A 300 -8.89 -15.28 -0.93
C PHE A 300 -9.70 -14.13 -1.52
N ALA A 301 -9.37 -12.91 -1.09
CA ALA A 301 -9.80 -11.65 -1.68
C ALA A 301 -8.57 -10.76 -1.96
N LYS A 302 -8.48 -10.20 -3.16
CA LYS A 302 -7.42 -9.29 -3.59
C LYS A 302 -7.92 -7.85 -3.61
N ILE A 303 -7.27 -6.98 -2.84
CA ILE A 303 -7.53 -5.53 -2.80
C ILE A 303 -6.39 -4.83 -3.53
N GLU A 304 -6.71 -4.00 -4.52
CA GLU A 304 -5.72 -3.19 -5.25
C GLU A 304 -6.04 -1.71 -5.09
N LEU A 305 -5.01 -0.96 -4.69
CA LEU A 305 -5.08 0.45 -4.36
C LEU A 305 -3.97 1.21 -5.09
N ASP A 306 -4.31 2.42 -5.53
CA ASP A 306 -3.42 3.28 -6.27
C ASP A 306 -3.66 4.75 -5.94
N SER A 307 -2.58 5.53 -5.94
CA SER A 307 -2.65 6.99 -5.93
C SER A 307 -3.04 7.60 -7.29
N GLN A 308 -3.00 6.82 -8.38
CA GLN A 308 -3.32 7.24 -9.75
C GLN A 308 -4.27 6.23 -10.41
N HIS A 309 -5.34 6.71 -11.02
CA HIS A 309 -6.33 5.88 -11.74
C HIS A 309 -6.68 6.48 -13.09
N ASP A 310 -6.81 5.68 -14.13
CA ASP A 310 -7.15 6.16 -15.48
C ASP A 310 -8.62 6.60 -15.61
N THR A 311 -9.43 6.46 -14.55
CA THR A 311 -10.87 6.70 -14.54
C THR A 311 -11.31 7.51 -13.31
N GLY A 312 -11.87 8.71 -13.53
CA GLY A 312 -12.55 9.50 -12.49
C GLY A 312 -11.68 10.17 -11.44
N GLU A 313 -12.19 10.30 -10.21
CA GLU A 313 -11.48 10.89 -9.06
C GLU A 313 -10.30 10.00 -8.65
N GLN A 314 -9.11 10.58 -8.60
CA GLN A 314 -7.86 9.89 -8.29
C GLN A 314 -7.47 10.11 -6.83
N GLY A 315 -6.62 9.22 -6.29
CA GLY A 315 -5.83 9.53 -5.11
C GLY A 315 -4.82 10.65 -5.40
N GLY A 316 -3.74 10.70 -4.62
CA GLY A 316 -2.67 11.65 -4.91
C GLY A 316 -1.54 11.63 -3.90
N THR A 317 -0.39 12.14 -4.33
CA THR A 317 0.79 12.33 -3.48
C THR A 317 1.03 13.82 -3.27
N ILE A 318 1.07 14.26 -2.01
CA ILE A 318 1.43 15.63 -1.65
C ILE A 318 2.81 15.59 -1.02
N ASN A 319 3.81 16.00 -1.80
CA ASN A 319 5.20 16.05 -1.39
C ASN A 319 5.49 17.37 -0.64
N ASN A 320 6.31 17.31 0.40
CA ASN A 320 6.88 18.54 0.98
C ASN A 320 8.01 19.09 0.10
N VAL A 321 8.51 20.28 0.45
CA VAL A 321 9.50 21.02 -0.35
C VAL A 321 10.79 20.23 -0.60
N MET A 322 11.28 19.46 0.39
CA MET A 322 12.52 18.70 0.24
C MET A 322 12.32 17.53 -0.72
N ILE A 323 11.28 16.74 -0.49
CA ILE A 323 10.93 15.57 -1.29
C ILE A 323 10.59 15.98 -2.72
N GLN A 324 9.81 17.05 -2.90
CA GLN A 324 9.47 17.59 -4.22
C GLN A 324 10.72 17.99 -5.02
N ARG A 325 11.78 18.46 -4.35
CA ARG A 325 13.02 18.89 -5.00
C ARG A 325 13.96 17.72 -5.31
N PHE A 326 14.11 16.76 -4.42
CA PHE A 326 15.20 15.79 -4.49
C PHE A 326 14.77 14.34 -4.76
N CYS A 327 13.52 13.98 -4.46
CA CYS A 327 13.06 12.60 -4.42
C CYS A 327 11.53 12.55 -4.48
N ARG A 328 10.93 13.07 -5.56
CA ARG A 328 9.47 13.26 -5.60
C ARG A 328 8.78 11.89 -5.52
N VAL A 329 7.80 11.73 -4.64
CA VAL A 329 6.92 10.55 -4.68
C VAL A 329 5.95 10.73 -5.84
N ALA A 330 6.15 9.95 -6.90
CA ALA A 330 5.37 10.06 -8.13
C ALA A 330 4.06 9.27 -8.07
N ARG A 331 4.10 8.06 -7.50
CA ARG A 331 2.96 7.16 -7.36
C ARG A 331 3.18 6.21 -6.18
N MET A 332 2.10 5.79 -5.56
CA MET A 332 2.07 4.68 -4.62
C MET A 332 1.03 3.66 -5.09
N ARG A 333 1.44 2.40 -5.11
CA ARG A 333 0.62 1.23 -5.39
C ARG A 333 0.63 0.31 -4.20
N HIS A 334 -0.51 -0.26 -3.86
CA HIS A 334 -0.62 -1.21 -2.77
C HIS A 334 -1.59 -2.33 -3.15
N ARG A 335 -1.11 -3.57 -3.02
CA ARG A 335 -1.90 -4.78 -3.24
C ARG A 335 -1.92 -5.58 -1.95
N MET A 336 -3.08 -6.09 -1.58
CA MET A 336 -3.25 -6.96 -0.41
C MET A 336 -4.06 -8.19 -0.80
N TRP A 337 -3.70 -9.33 -0.23
CA TRP A 337 -4.45 -10.58 -0.33
C TRP A 337 -4.85 -11.00 1.08
N LEU A 338 -6.16 -11.14 1.30
CA LEU A 338 -6.75 -11.67 2.51
C LEU A 338 -7.12 -13.12 2.25
N GLU A 339 -6.55 -14.03 3.02
CA GLU A 339 -6.51 -15.45 2.65
C GLU A 339 -6.92 -16.33 3.83
N GLU A 340 -7.70 -17.37 3.54
CA GLU A 340 -8.00 -18.45 4.47
C GLU A 340 -7.22 -19.69 4.07
N ILE A 341 -6.35 -20.16 4.96
CA ILE A 341 -5.48 -21.31 4.73
C ILE A 341 -5.91 -22.47 5.62
N GLU A 342 -6.08 -23.65 5.03
CA GLU A 342 -6.25 -24.90 5.76
C GLU A 342 -4.89 -25.53 6.09
N LEU A 343 -4.70 -25.85 7.37
CA LEU A 343 -3.55 -26.57 7.89
C LEU A 343 -3.87 -28.06 8.03
N ASP A 344 -2.84 -28.89 7.96
CA ASP A 344 -2.97 -30.34 8.21
C ASP A 344 -3.22 -30.67 9.70
N GLU A 345 -2.93 -29.71 10.59
CA GLU A 345 -3.27 -29.80 12.02
C GLU A 345 -4.79 -29.82 12.22
N LEU A 346 -5.27 -30.63 13.17
CA LEU A 346 -6.68 -30.65 13.54
C LEU A 346 -6.96 -29.70 14.71
N ASP A 347 -8.10 -29.02 14.65
CA ASP A 347 -8.64 -28.25 15.76
C ASP A 347 -9.15 -29.16 16.91
N ARG A 348 -9.62 -28.54 17.99
CA ARG A 348 -10.16 -29.24 19.17
C ARG A 348 -11.37 -30.12 18.87
N ASN A 349 -12.02 -29.92 17.73
CA ASN A 349 -13.21 -30.65 17.30
C ASN A 349 -12.87 -31.74 16.27
N GLY A 350 -11.60 -31.92 15.91
CA GLY A 350 -11.14 -32.91 14.94
C GLY A 350 -11.30 -32.49 13.48
N TYR A 351 -11.54 -31.19 13.20
CA TYR A 351 -11.57 -30.64 11.84
C TYR A 351 -10.23 -30.00 11.48
N PRO A 352 -9.85 -29.94 10.19
CA PRO A 352 -8.65 -29.21 9.77
C PRO A 352 -8.69 -27.76 10.28
N LYS A 353 -7.60 -27.34 10.92
CA LYS A 353 -7.45 -25.98 11.45
C LYS A 353 -7.39 -25.01 10.27
N VAL A 354 -8.13 -23.91 10.38
CA VAL A 354 -8.13 -22.83 9.39
C VAL A 354 -7.54 -21.60 10.05
N ILE A 355 -6.66 -20.91 9.32
CA ILE A 355 -6.00 -19.69 9.77
C ILE A 355 -6.20 -18.57 8.75
N GLN A 356 -6.08 -17.34 9.23
CA GLN A 356 -6.03 -16.15 8.38
C GLN A 356 -4.59 -15.79 8.03
N GLN A 357 -4.36 -15.53 6.75
CA GLN A 357 -3.10 -15.03 6.21
C GLN A 357 -3.33 -13.69 5.48
N LEU A 358 -2.44 -12.74 5.72
CA LEU A 358 -2.39 -11.45 5.03
C LEU A 358 -1.09 -11.38 4.26
N GLN A 359 -1.17 -11.28 2.94
CA GLN A 359 -0.03 -10.90 2.10
C GLN A 359 -0.23 -9.48 1.59
N TYR A 360 0.85 -8.72 1.46
CA TYR A 360 0.79 -7.44 0.77
C TYR A 360 2.05 -7.11 0.00
N GLU A 361 1.87 -6.23 -0.99
CA GLU A 361 2.93 -5.53 -1.70
C GLU A 361 2.62 -4.03 -1.67
N GLN A 362 3.62 -3.24 -1.35
CA GLN A 362 3.59 -1.79 -1.43
C GLN A 362 4.74 -1.33 -2.31
N ILE A 363 4.41 -0.57 -3.35
CA ILE A 363 5.39 0.03 -4.25
C ILE A 363 5.25 1.54 -4.18
N VAL A 364 6.33 2.21 -3.81
CA VAL A 364 6.42 3.67 -3.82
C VAL A 364 7.43 4.06 -4.89
N ASP A 365 6.93 4.70 -5.94
CA ASP A 365 7.73 5.13 -7.07
C ASP A 365 8.32 6.51 -6.77
N PHE A 366 9.63 6.55 -6.50
CA PHE A 366 10.38 7.77 -6.26
C PHE A 366 11.05 8.25 -7.53
N GLU A 367 10.86 9.52 -7.84
CA GLU A 367 11.53 10.19 -8.95
C GLU A 367 12.77 10.92 -8.43
N PHE A 368 13.94 10.42 -8.83
CA PHE A 368 15.23 11.02 -8.51
C PHE A 368 15.81 11.72 -9.72
N MET A 369 16.47 12.85 -9.50
CA MET A 369 17.37 13.41 -10.51
C MET A 369 18.52 12.43 -10.77
N PHE A 370 18.77 12.14 -12.04
CA PHE A 370 19.72 11.13 -12.46
C PHE A 370 20.59 11.63 -13.61
N GLY A 371 21.88 11.34 -13.53
CA GLY A 371 22.83 11.73 -14.55
C GLY A 371 23.17 13.22 -14.60
N SER A 372 23.93 13.62 -15.62
CA SER A 372 24.45 14.97 -15.86
C SER A 372 23.58 15.82 -16.79
N ASN A 373 22.53 15.25 -17.37
CA ASN A 373 21.65 15.91 -18.34
C ASN A 373 20.39 16.56 -17.71
N GLY A 374 20.25 16.48 -16.37
CA GLY A 374 19.07 16.97 -15.67
C GLY A 374 17.82 16.09 -15.82
N GLY A 375 17.98 14.88 -16.35
CA GLY A 375 16.91 13.89 -16.41
C GLY A 375 16.53 13.36 -15.03
N THR A 376 15.39 12.68 -14.98
CA THR A 376 14.94 11.94 -13.81
C THR A 376 14.84 10.45 -14.10
N THR A 377 14.89 9.65 -13.05
CA THR A 377 14.64 8.22 -13.10
C THR A 377 13.64 7.86 -12.03
N LEU A 378 12.79 6.88 -12.33
CA LEU A 378 11.78 6.37 -11.43
C LEU A 378 12.32 5.12 -10.74
N TRP A 379 12.49 5.17 -9.42
CA TRP A 379 12.94 4.07 -8.57
C TRP A 379 11.80 3.52 -7.71
N PRO A 380 11.37 2.28 -7.96
CA PRO A 380 10.40 1.61 -7.11
C PRO A 380 11.06 1.19 -5.79
N HIS A 381 10.58 1.72 -4.68
CA HIS A 381 10.83 1.14 -3.36
C HIS A 381 9.71 0.13 -3.09
N ILE A 382 10.08 -1.13 -2.90
CA ILE A 382 9.12 -2.22 -2.83
C ILE A 382 9.20 -2.86 -1.46
N GLN A 383 8.06 -2.97 -0.80
CA GLN A 383 7.90 -3.65 0.47
C GLN A 383 6.88 -4.78 0.30
N VAL A 384 7.25 -5.99 0.71
CA VAL A 384 6.36 -7.15 0.70
C VAL A 384 6.40 -7.86 2.03
N ASN A 385 5.29 -8.46 2.44
CA ASN A 385 5.24 -9.31 3.62
C ASN A 385 4.14 -10.37 3.55
N THR A 386 4.31 -11.44 4.33
CA THR A 386 3.28 -12.45 4.61
C THR A 386 3.15 -12.60 6.11
N LEU A 387 1.95 -12.32 6.61
CA LEU A 387 1.62 -12.25 8.03
C LEU A 387 0.47 -13.21 8.33
N ARG A 388 0.35 -13.63 9.59
CA ARG A 388 -0.82 -14.36 10.10
C ARG A 388 -1.47 -13.58 11.23
N CYS A 389 -2.76 -13.78 11.43
CA CYS A 389 -3.43 -13.26 12.60
C CYS A 389 -2.79 -13.88 13.86
N LEU A 390 -2.46 -13.04 14.85
CA LEU A 390 -1.77 -13.45 16.08
C LEU A 390 -2.52 -14.56 16.82
N GLU A 391 -3.86 -14.49 16.80
CA GLU A 391 -4.73 -15.46 17.47
C GLU A 391 -4.64 -16.87 16.86
N ASP A 392 -4.28 -16.96 15.58
CA ASP A 392 -4.16 -18.23 14.84
C ASP A 392 -2.79 -18.92 15.03
N ILE A 393 -1.80 -18.18 15.54
CA ILE A 393 -0.44 -18.67 15.77
C ILE A 393 -0.36 -19.33 17.16
N PRO A 394 0.11 -20.60 17.28
CA PRO A 394 0.40 -21.24 18.57
C PRO A 394 1.37 -20.42 19.41
N GLU A 395 1.22 -20.41 20.74
CA GLU A 395 2.01 -19.54 21.63
C GLU A 395 3.53 -19.77 21.49
N GLU A 396 3.94 -21.02 21.27
CA GLU A 396 5.32 -21.45 21.04
C GLU A 396 5.95 -20.95 19.73
N ASP A 397 5.11 -20.58 18.77
CA ASP A 397 5.50 -20.09 17.44
C ASP A 397 5.36 -18.56 17.32
N ARG A 398 4.83 -17.90 18.36
CA ARG A 398 4.74 -16.43 18.39
C ARG A 398 6.12 -15.82 18.58
N LEU A 399 6.44 -14.84 17.74
CA LEU A 399 7.60 -13.98 17.95
C LEU A 399 7.28 -12.94 19.04
N PRO A 400 8.29 -12.41 19.76
CA PRO A 400 8.07 -11.36 20.74
C PRO A 400 7.40 -10.13 20.11
N PRO A 401 6.45 -9.48 20.80
CA PRO A 401 5.84 -8.23 20.31
C PRO A 401 6.89 -7.15 20.03
N ILE A 402 6.66 -6.34 19.01
CA ILE A 402 7.57 -5.24 18.67
C ILE A 402 7.26 -4.06 19.61
N LYS A 403 8.25 -3.67 20.41
CA LYS A 403 8.11 -2.54 21.33
C LYS A 403 8.41 -1.22 20.61
N VAL A 404 7.46 -0.31 20.66
CA VAL A 404 7.64 1.09 20.27
C VAL A 404 7.77 1.90 21.54
N ASP A 405 8.86 2.66 21.68
CA ASP A 405 9.11 3.48 22.86
C ASP A 405 8.31 4.80 22.75
N GLU A 406 6.99 4.72 22.99
CA GLU A 406 6.06 5.85 22.91
C GLU A 406 6.31 6.93 23.97
N GLN A 407 7.06 6.60 25.02
CA GLN A 407 7.32 7.45 26.19
C GLN A 407 8.80 7.40 26.58
N SER A 408 9.71 7.47 25.61
CA SER A 408 11.13 7.40 25.94
C SER A 408 11.50 8.50 26.94
N ASP A 409 12.22 8.15 28.00
CA ASP A 409 12.80 9.12 28.96
C ASP A 409 13.85 10.05 28.29
N LYS A 410 14.15 9.84 26.99
CA LYS A 410 15.02 10.72 26.22
C LYS A 410 14.35 12.08 26.09
N THR A 411 14.84 13.03 26.88
CA THR A 411 14.37 14.41 26.83
C THR A 411 14.63 14.98 25.43
N PRO A 412 13.62 15.53 24.74
CA PRO A 412 13.83 16.24 23.50
C PRO A 412 14.89 17.32 23.72
N ILE A 413 15.91 17.37 22.86
CA ILE A 413 16.91 18.42 22.93
C ILE A 413 16.22 19.72 22.52
N SER A 414 15.76 20.49 23.50
CA SER A 414 15.08 21.78 23.27
C SER A 414 16.02 22.83 22.69
N THR A 415 17.31 22.69 22.96
CA THR A 415 18.37 23.56 22.46
C THR A 415 19.57 22.71 22.05
N PRO A 416 19.83 22.49 20.75
CA PRO A 416 21.03 21.82 20.34
C PRO A 416 22.25 22.64 20.83
N PRO A 417 23.29 22.00 21.39
CA PRO A 417 24.49 22.73 21.77
C PRO A 417 25.03 23.47 20.54
N PRO A 418 25.47 24.74 20.69
CA PRO A 418 25.93 25.53 19.57
C PRO A 418 27.08 24.82 18.86
N ARG A 419 26.88 24.44 17.60
CA ARG A 419 27.96 23.98 16.73
C ARG A 419 28.81 25.18 16.33
N VAL A 420 29.86 25.46 17.10
CA VAL A 420 30.89 26.41 16.69
C VAL A 420 31.74 25.74 15.63
N HIS A 421 31.41 25.95 14.36
CA HIS A 421 32.33 25.66 13.26
C HIS A 421 33.46 26.69 13.35
N LYS A 422 34.62 26.28 13.89
CA LYS A 422 35.84 27.08 13.78
C LYS A 422 36.18 27.19 12.29
N MET A 423 35.84 28.31 11.67
CA MET A 423 36.43 28.67 10.39
C MET A 423 37.91 28.90 10.65
N ASN A 424 38.74 27.91 10.30
CA ASN A 424 40.19 28.09 10.25
C ASN A 424 40.50 29.00 9.05
N HIS A 425 40.27 30.31 9.22
CA HIS A 425 40.93 31.30 8.40
C HIS A 425 42.38 31.40 8.89
N SER A 426 43.27 30.57 8.35
CA SER A 426 44.68 30.94 8.33
C SER A 426 44.81 32.13 7.38
N ARG A 427 45.01 33.33 7.93
CA ARG A 427 45.63 34.43 7.20
C ARG A 427 47.13 34.15 7.16
N GLY A 428 47.70 33.99 5.97
CA GLY A 428 49.14 33.85 5.75
C GLY A 428 49.44 32.78 4.73
#